data_AF-A0A9X9LLY6-F1
#
_entry.id   AF-A0A9X9LLY6-F1
#
_cell.length_a   1.000
_cell.length_b   1.000
_cell.length_c   1.000
_cell.angle_alpha   90.00
_cell.angle_beta   90.00
_cell.angle_gamma   90.00
#
_symmetry.space_group_name_H-M   'P 1'
#
loop_
_entity.id
_entity.type
_entity.pdbx_description
1 polymer ?
#
loop_
_entity_poly.entity_id
_entity_poly.type
_entity_poly.pdbx_seq_one_letter_code
_entity_poly.pdbx_strand_id
1 'polypeptide(L)'
;PPPLERAQDAAGETPSPRSPEQAKERPRFQFLEQKYGYYHCKDCNIRWESAYVWCVQGTSKVYFKQFCRTCQKSYNPYRVEDITCQSCKQTRCSCTVKVRHVDPKRPHRQDLCGRCKGKRLSCDSTFSFKYII
;
A
#
# COMPACT_ATOMS: atom_id res chain seq x y z
N PRO A 1 -51.19 30.35 36.18
CA PRO A 1 -51.23 29.58 37.43
C PRO A 1 -50.93 28.08 37.18
N PRO A 2 -49.75 27.58 37.59
CA PRO A 2 -49.39 26.17 37.52
C PRO A 2 -49.73 25.40 38.83
N PRO A 3 -49.83 24.06 38.77
CA PRO A 3 -49.49 23.16 39.88
C PRO A 3 -48.01 22.74 39.76
N LEU A 4 -47.15 23.01 40.75
CA LEU A 4 -46.87 22.22 41.98
C LEU A 4 -46.06 20.92 41.70
N GLU A 5 -44.74 20.92 41.94
CA GLU A 5 -44.04 20.34 43.13
C GLU A 5 -43.36 18.99 42.75
N ARG A 6 -42.25 18.49 43.34
CA ARG A 6 -41.26 18.90 44.38
C ARG A 6 -39.94 18.15 44.02
N ALA A 7 -38.72 18.69 44.16
CA ALA A 7 -37.87 18.74 45.37
C ALA A 7 -37.80 17.41 46.18
N GLN A 8 -36.66 16.93 46.72
CA GLN A 8 -35.28 17.47 46.82
C GLN A 8 -34.32 16.55 46.00
N ASP A 9 -33.05 16.19 46.28
CA ASP A 9 -32.05 16.47 47.34
C ASP A 9 -30.60 16.24 46.80
N ALA A 10 -29.54 16.23 47.64
CA ALA A 10 -28.14 16.35 47.21
C ALA A 10 -27.13 15.31 47.75
N ALA A 11 -26.29 14.78 46.85
CA ALA A 11 -24.92 14.22 47.05
C ALA A 11 -24.32 13.92 45.64
N GLY A 12 -23.01 13.84 45.41
CA GLY A 12 -21.88 14.03 46.34
C GLY A 12 -20.57 13.36 45.89
N GLU A 13 -20.31 13.21 44.58
CA GLU A 13 -19.17 12.43 44.07
C GLU A 13 -18.17 13.25 43.24
N THR A 14 -16.89 13.13 43.60
CA THR A 14 -15.76 13.68 42.84
C THR A 14 -15.45 12.78 41.63
N PRO A 15 -15.22 13.33 40.42
CA PRO A 15 -14.72 12.54 39.30
C PRO A 15 -13.26 12.12 39.56
N SER A 16 -13.08 10.93 40.13
CA SER A 16 -11.78 10.34 40.42
C SER A 16 -10.92 10.26 39.13
N PRO A 17 -9.64 10.67 39.17
CA PRO A 17 -8.77 10.66 37.99
C PRO A 17 -8.49 9.23 37.56
N ARG A 18 -9.22 8.75 36.54
CA ARG A 18 -8.97 7.45 35.93
C ARG A 18 -7.51 7.41 35.48
N SER A 19 -6.77 6.39 35.94
CA SER A 19 -5.36 6.20 35.62
C SER A 19 -5.13 6.16 34.11
N PRO A 20 -3.90 6.46 33.63
CA PRO A 20 -3.54 6.29 32.24
C PRO A 20 -3.51 4.80 31.87
N GLU A 21 -4.69 4.25 31.60
CA GLU A 21 -4.87 2.88 31.14
C GLU A 21 -4.04 2.69 29.87
N GLN A 22 -3.13 1.73 29.91
CA GLN A 22 -2.06 1.58 28.93
C GLN A 22 -2.67 1.47 27.53
N ALA A 23 -2.47 2.52 26.72
CA ALA A 23 -2.89 2.58 25.34
C ALA A 23 -2.06 1.57 24.53
N LYS A 24 -2.45 0.28 24.60
CA LYS A 24 -1.94 -0.79 23.74
C LYS A 24 -2.08 -0.31 22.31
N GLU A 25 -0.95 0.01 21.69
CA GLU A 25 -0.95 0.58 20.35
C GLU A 25 -1.68 -0.38 19.41
N ARG A 26 -2.86 0.05 18.95
CA ARG A 26 -3.63 -0.73 17.98
C ARG A 26 -2.74 -0.86 16.75
N PRO A 27 -2.31 -2.08 16.36
CA PRO A 27 -1.27 -2.24 15.35
C PRO A 27 -1.70 -1.53 14.07
N ARG A 28 -0.92 -0.53 13.66
CA ARG A 28 -1.21 0.28 12.47
C ARG A 28 -0.88 -0.54 11.23
N PHE A 29 -1.82 -1.39 10.83
CA PHE A 29 -1.74 -2.18 9.61
C PHE A 29 -1.47 -1.28 8.42
N GLN A 30 -0.29 -1.41 7.83
CA GLN A 30 0.11 -0.65 6.65
C GLN A 30 0.16 -1.61 5.46
N PHE A 31 -0.85 -1.52 4.61
CA PHE A 31 -0.97 -2.36 3.43
C PHE A 31 0.05 -1.98 2.37
N LEU A 32 0.38 -2.93 1.50
CA LEU A 32 1.10 -2.64 0.25
C LEU A 32 0.12 -2.60 -0.92
N GLU A 33 0.30 -1.63 -1.82
CA GLU A 33 -0.45 -1.53 -3.08
C GLU A 33 0.48 -1.79 -4.27
N GLN A 34 -0.07 -2.35 -5.36
CA GLN A 34 0.68 -2.55 -6.59
C GLN A 34 0.60 -1.30 -7.44
N LYS A 35 1.77 -0.78 -7.82
CA LYS A 35 1.93 0.34 -8.73
C LYS A 35 2.72 -0.08 -9.95
N TYR A 36 2.51 0.64 -11.04
CA TYR A 36 3.38 0.58 -12.18
C TYR A 36 4.67 1.34 -11.87
N GLY A 37 5.82 0.87 -12.35
CA GLY A 37 7.07 1.60 -12.15
C GLY A 37 8.14 1.32 -13.17
N TYR A 38 8.97 2.35 -13.36
CA TYR A 38 9.99 2.43 -14.39
C TYR A 38 11.36 2.39 -13.74
N TYR A 39 12.25 1.55 -14.26
CA TYR A 39 13.56 1.27 -13.71
C TYR A 39 14.66 1.60 -14.72
N HIS A 40 15.82 2.02 -14.20
CA HIS A 40 17.01 2.31 -15.00
C HIS A 40 18.24 1.82 -14.24
N CYS A 41 19.00 0.92 -14.84
CA CYS A 41 20.31 0.52 -14.34
C CYS A 41 21.35 1.53 -14.84
N LYS A 42 22.00 2.25 -13.92
CA LYS A 42 23.06 3.22 -14.28
C LYS A 42 24.30 2.54 -14.87
N ASP A 43 24.58 1.31 -14.47
CA ASP A 43 25.81 0.58 -14.81
C ASP A 43 25.84 -0.01 -16.23
N CYS A 44 24.71 -0.54 -16.73
CA CYS A 44 24.60 -1.08 -18.10
C CYS A 44 23.51 -0.38 -18.94
N ASN A 45 23.05 0.79 -18.49
CA ASN A 45 22.06 1.67 -19.12
C ASN A 45 20.68 1.06 -19.45
N ILE A 46 20.44 -0.22 -19.15
CA ILE A 46 19.16 -0.88 -19.47
C ILE A 46 18.01 -0.28 -18.66
N ARG A 47 16.86 -0.08 -19.34
CA ARG A 47 15.59 0.33 -18.74
C ARG A 47 14.60 -0.83 -18.79
N TRP A 48 13.73 -0.92 -17.79
CA TRP A 48 12.61 -1.88 -17.77
C TRP A 48 11.44 -1.33 -16.98
N GLU A 49 10.28 -1.94 -17.17
CA GLU A 49 9.02 -1.54 -16.54
C GLU A 49 8.39 -2.74 -15.81
N SER A 50 7.56 -2.51 -14.80
CA SER A 50 6.79 -3.56 -14.14
C SER A 50 5.55 -3.05 -13.43
N ALA A 51 4.48 -3.86 -13.45
CA ALA A 51 3.25 -3.66 -12.68
C ALA A 51 3.36 -4.17 -11.22
N TYR A 52 4.48 -4.78 -10.84
CA TYR A 52 4.68 -5.43 -9.54
C TYR A 52 5.60 -4.61 -8.64
N VAL A 53 5.46 -3.28 -8.67
CA VAL A 53 6.10 -2.39 -7.70
C VAL A 53 5.20 -2.32 -6.48
N TRP A 54 5.68 -2.83 -5.35
CA TRP A 54 4.94 -2.82 -4.10
C TRP A 54 5.27 -1.55 -3.33
N CYS A 55 4.32 -0.62 -3.27
CA CYS A 55 4.42 0.61 -2.50
C CYS A 55 3.63 0.50 -1.20
N VAL A 56 4.03 1.22 -0.16
CA VAL A 56 3.19 1.49 1.01
C VAL A 56 1.92 2.22 0.57
N GLN A 57 0.75 1.71 0.96
CA GLN A 57 -0.55 2.22 0.50
C GLN A 57 -0.72 3.72 0.77
N GLY A 58 -1.24 4.45 -0.22
CA GLY A 58 -1.39 5.91 -0.16
C GLY A 58 -0.09 6.67 -0.36
N THR A 59 0.98 6.01 -0.80
CA THR A 59 2.31 6.61 -1.02
C THR A 59 3.00 6.03 -2.25
N SER A 60 4.11 6.66 -2.66
CA SER A 60 5.05 6.09 -3.64
C SER A 60 6.28 5.43 -2.98
N LYS A 61 6.24 5.14 -1.67
CA LYS A 61 7.36 4.52 -0.94
C LYS A 61 7.44 3.02 -1.25
N VAL A 62 8.37 2.66 -2.12
CA VAL A 62 8.61 1.28 -2.58
C VAL A 62 9.20 0.41 -1.45
N TYR A 63 8.62 -0.77 -1.25
CA TYR A 63 9.02 -1.75 -0.24
C TYR A 63 9.96 -2.85 -0.81
N PHE A 64 9.72 -3.30 -2.05
CA PHE A 64 10.57 -4.30 -2.73
C PHE A 64 11.28 -3.72 -3.96
N LYS A 65 12.61 -3.75 -3.95
CA LYS A 65 13.47 -3.41 -5.11
C LYS A 65 13.35 -4.45 -6.23
N GLN A 66 13.76 -4.06 -7.44
CA GLN A 66 13.98 -5.01 -8.54
C GLN A 66 15.46 -5.07 -8.94
N PHE A 67 15.90 -6.23 -9.42
CA PHE A 67 17.26 -6.47 -9.87
C PHE A 67 17.41 -6.12 -11.35
N CYS A 68 18.57 -5.58 -11.75
CA CYS A 68 18.94 -5.51 -13.16
C CYS A 68 19.26 -6.92 -13.69
N ARG A 69 18.73 -7.30 -14.86
CA ARG A 69 19.00 -8.62 -15.47
C ARG A 69 20.49 -8.88 -15.72
N THR A 70 21.24 -7.83 -16.09
CA THR A 70 22.65 -7.92 -16.49
C THR A 70 23.55 -7.80 -15.27
N CYS A 71 23.42 -6.71 -14.50
CA CYS A 71 24.34 -6.41 -13.40
C CYS A 71 23.98 -7.10 -12.07
N GLN A 72 22.80 -7.71 -11.96
CA GLN A 72 22.24 -8.32 -10.72
C GLN A 72 22.15 -7.40 -9.49
N LYS A 73 22.57 -6.13 -9.59
CA LYS A 73 22.37 -5.05 -8.61
C LYS A 73 20.88 -4.72 -8.45
N SER A 74 20.48 -4.28 -7.25
CA SER A 74 19.09 -3.90 -6.94
C SER A 74 18.85 -2.39 -7.07
N TYR A 75 17.72 -2.01 -7.68
CA TYR A 75 17.33 -0.63 -7.92
C TYR A 75 15.91 -0.36 -7.40
N ASN A 76 15.69 0.87 -6.93
CA ASN A 76 14.35 1.45 -6.85
C ASN A 76 13.91 1.88 -8.26
N PRO A 77 12.61 1.92 -8.56
CA PRO A 77 12.12 2.63 -9.74
C PRO A 77 12.36 4.14 -9.59
N TYR A 78 12.57 4.84 -10.71
CA TYR A 78 12.75 6.29 -10.75
C TYR A 78 11.42 7.05 -10.94
N ARG A 79 10.38 6.37 -11.42
CA ARG A 79 9.01 6.85 -11.59
C ARG A 79 8.05 5.73 -11.20
N VAL A 80 6.96 6.08 -10.51
CA VAL A 80 5.93 5.15 -10.03
C VAL A 80 4.57 5.79 -10.31
N GLU A 81 3.62 4.99 -10.81
CA GLU A 81 2.30 5.42 -11.28
C GLU A 81 1.20 4.42 -10.89
N ASP A 82 -0.03 4.87 -10.69
CA ASP A 82 -1.14 4.00 -10.31
C ASP A 82 -1.68 3.19 -11.51
N ILE A 83 -1.88 1.89 -11.30
CA ILE A 83 -2.36 0.94 -12.30
C ILE A 83 -3.83 1.24 -12.61
N THR A 84 -4.06 2.11 -13.58
CA THR A 84 -5.35 2.74 -13.86
C THR A 84 -5.51 3.00 -15.36
N CYS A 85 -6.74 3.01 -15.85
CA CYS A 85 -7.04 3.43 -17.21
C CYS A 85 -6.68 4.91 -17.41
N GLN A 86 -5.81 5.21 -18.38
CA GLN A 86 -5.44 6.60 -18.67
C GLN A 86 -6.66 7.50 -18.99
N SER A 87 -7.71 6.92 -19.62
CA SER A 87 -8.93 7.64 -20.03
C SER A 87 -9.91 7.90 -18.88
N CYS A 88 -10.25 6.90 -18.05
CA CYS A 88 -11.27 7.05 -16.99
C CYS A 88 -10.73 6.98 -15.55
N LYS A 89 -9.42 6.83 -15.37
CA LYS A 89 -8.69 6.72 -14.09
C LYS A 89 -9.07 5.56 -13.17
N GLN A 90 -9.95 4.65 -13.61
CA GLN A 90 -10.33 3.46 -12.85
C GLN A 90 -9.39 2.28 -13.12
N THR A 91 -9.10 1.48 -12.09
CA THR A 91 -8.31 0.23 -12.17
C THR A 91 -9.07 -0.91 -12.89
N ARG A 92 -10.40 -0.84 -12.98
CA ARG A 92 -11.24 -1.81 -13.71
C ARG A 92 -12.13 -1.10 -14.73
N CYS A 93 -11.57 -0.80 -15.90
CA CYS A 93 -12.31 -0.09 -16.95
C CYS A 93 -12.97 -1.01 -17.98
N SER A 94 -14.14 -0.60 -18.47
CA SER A 94 -14.82 -1.15 -19.65
C SER A 94 -14.41 -0.45 -20.96
N CYS A 95 -13.51 0.53 -20.91
CA CYS A 95 -13.05 1.30 -22.08
C CYS A 95 -12.56 0.38 -23.21
N THR A 96 -13.01 0.66 -24.44
CA THR A 96 -12.65 -0.08 -25.65
C THR A 96 -11.17 0.04 -25.97
N VAL A 97 -10.62 1.26 -25.89
CA VAL A 97 -9.18 1.53 -26.00
C VAL A 97 -8.52 1.29 -24.65
N LYS A 98 -7.99 0.08 -24.43
CA LYS A 98 -7.15 -0.24 -23.27
C LYS A 98 -5.71 0.13 -23.56
N VAL A 99 -5.29 1.27 -23.01
CA VAL A 99 -3.90 1.74 -23.03
C VAL A 99 -3.00 0.78 -22.23
N ARG A 100 -1.67 0.93 -22.34
CA ARG A 100 -0.70 0.24 -21.48
C ARG A 100 -0.99 0.52 -19.99
N HIS A 101 -0.42 -0.32 -19.12
CA HIS A 101 -0.38 -0.13 -17.65
C HIS A 101 -1.74 -0.29 -16.92
N VAL A 102 -2.77 -0.83 -17.60
CA VAL A 102 -4.10 -1.12 -17.01
C VAL A 102 -4.20 -2.52 -16.36
N ASP A 103 -3.37 -3.48 -16.80
CA ASP A 103 -3.39 -4.85 -16.26
C ASP A 103 -2.43 -4.96 -15.05
N PRO A 104 -2.93 -5.15 -13.81
CA PRO A 104 -2.08 -5.32 -12.64
C PRO A 104 -1.23 -6.61 -12.68
N LYS A 105 -1.50 -7.54 -13.61
CA LYS A 105 -0.71 -8.75 -13.80
C LYS A 105 0.35 -8.63 -14.91
N ARG A 106 0.48 -7.49 -15.60
CA ARG A 106 1.42 -7.35 -16.73
C ARG A 106 2.10 -5.98 -16.81
N PRO A 107 3.46 -5.92 -16.90
CA PRO A 107 4.41 -7.02 -16.96
C PRO A 107 4.92 -7.46 -15.58
N HIS A 108 4.75 -8.75 -15.26
CA HIS A 108 5.52 -9.41 -14.19
C HIS A 108 6.91 -9.77 -14.73
N ARG A 109 7.96 -9.31 -14.05
CA ARG A 109 9.35 -9.78 -14.27
C ARG A 109 9.80 -10.57 -13.06
N GLN A 110 9.36 -11.83 -12.96
CA GLN A 110 9.70 -12.73 -11.84
C GLN A 110 11.21 -12.93 -11.68
N ASP A 111 11.94 -12.87 -12.79
CA ASP A 111 13.41 -12.87 -12.88
C ASP A 111 14.07 -11.68 -12.17
N LEU A 112 13.36 -10.54 -12.08
CA LEU A 112 13.86 -9.28 -11.53
C LEU A 112 13.22 -8.90 -10.20
N CYS A 113 12.04 -9.44 -9.85
CA CYS A 113 11.25 -8.98 -8.72
C CYS A 113 11.80 -9.44 -7.36
N GLY A 114 12.27 -8.51 -6.51
CA GLY A 114 12.80 -8.82 -5.18
C GLY A 114 11.79 -9.45 -4.20
N ARG A 115 10.49 -9.40 -4.51
CA ARG A 115 9.45 -10.10 -3.73
C ARG A 115 9.49 -11.61 -3.98
N CYS A 116 9.50 -12.08 -5.23
CA CYS A 116 9.35 -13.50 -5.58
C CYS A 116 10.60 -14.20 -6.16
N LYS A 117 11.59 -13.49 -6.67
CA LYS A 117 12.80 -14.08 -7.30
C LYS A 117 13.45 -15.12 -6.38
N GLY A 118 13.51 -16.37 -6.85
CA GLY A 118 14.11 -17.50 -6.11
C GLY A 118 13.29 -18.03 -4.93
N LYS A 119 12.02 -17.64 -4.76
CA LYS A 119 11.17 -18.03 -3.62
C LYS A 119 9.95 -18.83 -4.09
N ARG A 120 9.40 -19.67 -3.21
CA ARG A 120 8.16 -20.42 -3.45
C ARG A 120 6.87 -19.57 -3.45
N LEU A 121 6.94 -18.27 -3.12
CA LEU A 121 5.81 -17.34 -3.20
C LEU A 121 5.76 -16.65 -4.56
N SER A 122 4.65 -16.77 -5.27
CA SER A 122 4.33 -15.90 -6.40
C SER A 122 3.83 -14.54 -5.90
N CYS A 123 4.11 -13.46 -6.64
CA CYS A 123 3.45 -12.18 -6.36
C CYS A 123 1.95 -12.21 -6.71
N ASP A 124 1.55 -13.13 -7.59
CA ASP A 124 0.20 -13.28 -8.14
C ASP A 124 -0.81 -13.90 -7.18
N SER A 125 -0.35 -14.78 -6.28
CA SER A 125 -1.20 -15.52 -5.33
C SER A 125 -1.11 -14.96 -3.91
N THR A 126 -0.10 -14.16 -3.58
CA THR A 126 0.07 -13.58 -2.25
C THR A 126 -0.42 -12.13 -2.22
N PHE A 127 -1.67 -11.93 -1.78
CA PHE A 127 -2.22 -10.61 -1.39
C PHE A 127 -1.27 -9.88 -0.41
N SER A 128 -1.35 -8.55 -0.37
CA SER A 128 -0.39 -7.66 0.29
C SER A 128 -0.59 -7.42 1.79
N PHE A 129 -1.39 -8.25 2.48
CA PHE A 129 -1.92 -7.92 3.82
C PHE A 129 -0.92 -7.80 4.99
N LYS A 130 0.41 -7.88 4.78
CA LYS A 130 1.37 -7.99 5.88
C LYS A 130 2.62 -7.11 5.73
N TYR A 131 2.55 -5.92 6.31
CA TYR A 131 3.53 -5.57 7.33
C TYR A 131 2.83 -4.97 8.56
N ILE A 132 3.30 -5.35 9.74
CA ILE A 132 3.03 -4.70 11.02
C ILE A 132 4.41 -4.18 11.44
N ILE A 133 4.48 -2.90 11.83
CA ILE A 133 5.71 -2.26 12.31
C ILE A 133 6.05 -2.80 13.71
#